data_AF-A0A7S1UXR4-F1
#
_entry.id   AF-A0A7S1UXR4-F1
#
_cell.length_a   1.000
_cell.length_b   1.000
_cell.length_c   1.000
_cell.angle_alpha   90.00
_cell.angle_beta   90.00
_cell.angle_gamma   90.00
#
_symmetry.space_group_name_H-M   'P 1'
#
loop_
_entity.id
_entity.type
_entity.pdbx_description
1 polymer ?
#
loop_
_entity_poly.entity_id
_entity_poly.type
_entity_poly.pdbx_seq_one_letter_code
_entity_poly.pdbx_strand_id
1 'polypeptide(L)'
;QRYLESASLKCALIEGLDALIWQLAASVALPGYTIHQIVAITVTLLSAAGLDSSDSAIIGVLPTAIGLATIPFIVKPLDELAEVGMDVTLRKLWAPYLESCEI
;
A
#
# COMPACT_ATOMS: atom_id res chain seq x y z
N GLN A 1 8.96 -12.05 37.70
CA GLN A 1 7.92 -11.13 37.21
C GLN A 1 8.42 -10.10 36.17
N ARG A 2 9.18 -9.05 36.53
CA ARG A 2 9.49 -7.91 35.60
C ARG A 2 10.19 -8.29 34.28
N TYR A 3 11.06 -9.30 34.28
CA TYR A 3 11.76 -9.74 33.06
C TYR A 3 10.82 -10.40 32.04
N LEU A 4 9.83 -11.17 32.50
CA LEU A 4 8.80 -11.79 31.64
C LEU A 4 7.86 -10.72 31.04
N GLU A 5 7.50 -9.72 31.84
CA GLU A 5 6.66 -8.59 31.40
C GLU A 5 7.38 -7.73 30.34
N SER A 6 8.69 -7.52 30.51
CA SER A 6 9.52 -6.79 29.54
C SER A 6 9.75 -7.57 28.24
N ALA A 7 9.83 -8.91 28.31
CA ALA A 7 9.95 -9.77 27.13
C ALA A 7 8.63 -9.78 26.33
N SER A 8 7.51 -10.01 27.01
CA SER A 8 6.17 -9.98 26.40
C SER A 8 5.84 -8.63 25.75
N LEU A 9 6.23 -7.51 26.38
CA LEU A 9 5.99 -6.18 25.83
C LEU A 9 6.81 -5.90 24.56
N LYS A 10 8.03 -6.45 24.44
CA LYS A 10 8.82 -6.37 23.21
C LYS A 10 8.17 -7.15 22.07
N CYS A 11 7.70 -8.36 22.33
CA CYS A 11 7.02 -9.19 21.33
C CYS A 11 5.73 -8.53 20.84
N ALA A 12 4.91 -8.01 21.76
CA ALA A 12 3.71 -7.27 21.42
C ALA A 12 3.99 -5.98 20.62
N LEU A 13 5.09 -5.29 20.93
CA LEU A 13 5.48 -4.07 20.22
C LEU A 13 6.00 -4.37 18.81
N ILE A 14 6.73 -5.48 18.66
CA ILE A 14 7.14 -6.03 17.37
C ILE A 14 5.85 -6.32 16.58
N GLU A 15 4.99 -7.26 17.01
CA GLU A 15 3.74 -7.60 16.28
C GLU A 15 2.86 -6.39 15.94
N GLY A 16 2.74 -5.43 16.87
CA GLY A 16 2.00 -4.19 16.64
C GLY A 16 2.61 -3.32 15.54
N LEU A 17 3.95 -3.27 15.44
CA LEU A 17 4.64 -2.55 14.37
C LEU A 17 4.43 -3.24 13.01
N ASP A 18 4.37 -4.58 12.97
CA ASP A 18 4.10 -5.35 11.75
C ASP A 18 2.71 -5.00 11.20
N ALA A 19 1.70 -5.10 12.08
CA ALA A 19 0.33 -4.76 11.74
C ALA A 19 0.20 -3.31 11.29
N LEU A 20 0.92 -2.37 11.93
CA LEU A 20 0.92 -0.96 11.54
C LEU A 20 1.52 -0.75 10.14
N ILE A 21 2.63 -1.42 9.85
CA ILE A 21 3.30 -1.35 8.54
C ILE A 21 2.40 -1.96 7.47
N TRP A 22 1.82 -3.12 7.74
CA TRP A 22 0.85 -3.77 6.84
C TRP A 22 -0.32 -2.85 6.52
N GLN A 23 -0.94 -2.27 7.55
CA GLN A 23 -2.09 -1.37 7.40
C GLN A 23 -1.74 -0.14 6.57
N LEU A 24 -0.58 0.49 6.82
CA LEU A 24 -0.13 1.64 6.04
C LEU A 24 0.20 1.27 4.59
N ALA A 25 0.81 0.12 4.37
CA ALA A 25 1.17 -0.36 3.05
C ALA A 25 -0.08 -0.70 2.21
N ALA A 26 -0.99 -1.51 2.76
CA ALA A 26 -2.20 -1.98 2.10
C ALA A 26 -3.20 -0.85 1.83
N SER A 27 -3.37 0.08 2.79
CA SER A 27 -4.41 1.10 2.71
C SER A 27 -3.96 2.39 2.02
N VAL A 28 -2.69 2.80 2.19
CA VAL A 28 -2.24 4.15 1.78
C VAL A 28 -1.15 4.09 0.71
N ALA A 29 -0.05 3.36 0.96
CA ALA A 29 1.12 3.42 0.11
C ALA A 29 0.86 2.81 -1.28
N LEU A 30 0.34 1.57 -1.32
CA LEU A 30 0.12 0.86 -2.56
C LEU A 30 -1.04 1.45 -3.39
N PRO A 31 -2.23 1.75 -2.81
CA PRO A 31 -3.31 2.36 -3.57
C PRO A 31 -2.94 3.77 -4.05
N GLY A 32 -2.29 4.58 -3.19
CA GLY A 32 -1.89 5.95 -3.52
C GLY A 32 -0.90 6.01 -4.70
N TYR A 33 0.13 5.15 -4.70
CA TYR A 33 1.09 5.06 -5.79
C TYR A 33 0.43 4.62 -7.10
N THR A 34 -0.45 3.62 -7.03
CA THR A 34 -1.11 3.07 -8.22
C THR A 34 -2.06 4.08 -8.86
N ILE A 35 -2.87 4.79 -8.06
CA ILE A 35 -3.76 5.85 -8.57
C ILE A 35 -2.95 6.98 -9.20
N HIS A 36 -1.86 7.43 -8.55
CA HIS A 36 -0.99 8.46 -9.11
C HIS A 36 -0.45 8.04 -10.49
N GLN A 37 -0.02 6.79 -10.60
CA GLN A 37 0.52 6.29 -11.86
C GLN A 37 -0.54 6.13 -12.95
N ILE A 38 -1.77 5.74 -12.61
CA ILE A 38 -2.89 5.68 -13.56
C ILE A 38 -3.26 7.07 -14.06
N VAL A 39 -3.31 8.06 -13.18
CA VAL A 39 -3.57 9.45 -13.58
C VAL A 39 -2.45 9.96 -14.48
N ALA A 40 -1.19 9.69 -14.16
CA ALA A 40 -0.06 10.07 -15.00
C ALA A 40 -0.11 9.41 -16.39
N ILE A 41 -0.40 8.10 -16.46
CA ILE A 41 -0.61 7.38 -17.73
C ILE A 41 -1.77 8.01 -18.51
N THR A 42 -2.86 8.32 -17.84
CA THR A 42 -4.05 8.91 -18.50
C THR A 42 -3.72 10.29 -19.09
N VAL A 43 -3.05 11.15 -18.32
CA VAL A 43 -2.64 12.49 -18.79
C VAL A 43 -1.64 12.38 -19.95
N THR A 44 -0.65 11.49 -19.85
CA THR A 44 0.35 11.32 -20.93
C THR A 44 -0.27 10.77 -22.21
N LEU A 45 -1.20 9.82 -22.13
CA LEU A 45 -1.98 9.33 -23.27
C LEU A 45 -2.83 10.43 -23.90
N LEU A 46 -3.45 11.27 -23.08
CA LEU A 46 -4.34 12.35 -23.53
C LEU A 46 -3.54 13.46 -24.24
N SER A 47 -2.39 13.86 -23.69
CA SER A 47 -1.44 14.76 -24.35
C SER A 47 -0.87 14.16 -25.63
N ALA A 48 -0.57 12.85 -25.66
CA ALA A 48 -0.10 12.17 -26.88
C ALA A 48 -1.18 12.08 -27.97
N ALA A 49 -2.45 12.03 -27.59
CA ALA A 49 -3.59 12.09 -28.51
C ALA A 49 -3.90 13.51 -29.01
N GLY A 50 -3.14 14.53 -28.60
CA GLY A 50 -3.35 15.92 -28.97
C GLY A 50 -4.58 16.56 -28.32
N LEU A 51 -5.13 15.92 -27.29
CA LEU A 51 -6.24 16.43 -26.50
C LEU A 51 -5.65 17.07 -25.24
N ASP A 52 -5.36 18.37 -25.32
CA ASP A 52 -4.83 19.07 -24.17
C ASP A 52 -5.93 19.28 -23.11
N SER A 53 -5.57 19.09 -21.84
CA SER A 53 -6.43 19.36 -20.67
C SER A 53 -6.93 20.81 -20.61
N SER A 54 -6.36 21.69 -21.44
CA SER A 54 -6.73 23.09 -21.62
C SER A 54 -8.02 23.30 -22.43
N ASP A 55 -8.45 22.32 -23.24
CA ASP A 55 -9.46 22.56 -24.28
C ASP A 55 -10.90 22.36 -23.80
N SER A 56 -11.10 21.64 -22.68
CA SER A 56 -12.42 21.42 -22.10
C SER A 56 -12.36 20.97 -20.64
N ALA A 57 -13.27 21.52 -19.81
CA ALA A 57 -13.45 21.10 -18.41
C ALA A 57 -13.73 19.59 -18.27
N ILE A 58 -14.29 18.96 -19.31
CA ILE A 58 -14.58 17.52 -19.36
C ILE A 58 -13.30 16.70 -19.50
N ILE A 59 -12.32 17.19 -20.26
CA ILE A 59 -11.01 16.54 -20.48
C ILE A 59 -10.17 16.61 -19.20
N GLY A 60 -10.27 17.70 -18.44
CA GLY A 60 -9.59 17.84 -17.14
C GLY A 60 -10.12 16.95 -16.01
N VAL A 61 -11.41 16.57 -16.03
CA VAL A 61 -12.00 15.64 -15.05
C VAL A 61 -11.90 14.17 -15.45
N LEU A 62 -11.49 13.89 -16.70
CA LEU A 62 -11.38 12.53 -17.20
C LEU A 62 -10.31 11.70 -16.45
N PRO A 63 -9.11 12.22 -16.15
CA PRO A 63 -8.09 11.48 -15.39
C PRO A 63 -8.53 11.17 -13.96
N THR A 64 -9.23 12.10 -13.31
CA THR A 64 -9.75 11.89 -11.94
C THR A 64 -10.93 10.94 -11.93
N ALA A 65 -11.84 11.02 -12.92
CA ALA A 65 -12.95 10.08 -13.07
C ALA A 65 -12.45 8.65 -13.36
N ILE A 66 -11.45 8.50 -14.22
CA ILE A 66 -10.80 7.21 -14.50
C ILE A 66 -10.11 6.70 -13.24
N GLY A 67 -9.32 7.53 -12.56
CA GLY A 67 -8.67 7.19 -11.30
C GLY A 67 -9.66 6.67 -10.25
N LEU A 68 -10.80 7.35 -10.09
CA LEU A 68 -11.87 6.95 -9.17
C LEU A 68 -12.56 5.65 -9.61
N ALA A 69 -12.80 5.47 -10.91
CA ALA A 69 -13.40 4.27 -11.47
C ALA A 69 -12.49 3.03 -11.38
N THR A 70 -11.16 3.23 -11.35
CA THR A 70 -10.20 2.14 -11.17
C THR A 70 -10.08 1.63 -9.73
N ILE A 71 -10.53 2.38 -8.72
CA ILE A 71 -10.49 1.97 -7.31
C ILE A 71 -11.07 0.56 -7.08
N PRO A 72 -12.31 0.21 -7.51
CA PRO A 72 -12.88 -1.12 -7.29
C PRO A 72 -12.10 -2.27 -7.96
N PHE A 73 -11.32 -1.98 -9.02
CA PHE A 73 -10.52 -2.98 -9.72
C PHE A 73 -9.15 -3.21 -9.10
N ILE A 74 -8.62 -2.22 -8.38
CA ILE A 74 -7.23 -2.21 -7.90
C ILE A 74 -7.13 -2.68 -6.45
N VAL A 75 -8.17 -2.49 -5.64
CA VAL A 75 -8.12 -2.80 -4.20
C VAL A 75 -7.80 -4.27 -3.92
N LYS A 76 -8.47 -5.24 -4.58
CA LYS A 76 -8.23 -6.67 -4.34
C LYS A 76 -6.80 -7.14 -4.70
N PRO A 77 -6.27 -6.87 -5.91
CA PRO A 77 -4.92 -7.31 -6.24
C PRO A 77 -3.85 -6.57 -5.42
N LEU A 78 -4.09 -5.32 -5.01
CA LEU A 78 -3.15 -4.61 -4.13
C LEU A 78 -3.12 -5.16 -2.72
N ASP A 79 -4.28 -5.55 -2.17
CA ASP A 79 -4.38 -6.19 -0.85
C ASP A 79 -3.56 -7.49 -0.83
N GLU A 80 -3.71 -8.33 -1.86
CA GLU A 80 -2.92 -9.56 -2.02
C GLU A 80 -1.41 -9.27 -2.22
N LEU A 81 -1.05 -8.19 -2.92
CA LEU A 81 0.35 -7.79 -3.07
C LEU A 81 0.96 -7.28 -1.76
N ALA A 82 0.19 -6.59 -0.93
CA ALA A 82 0.63 -6.14 0.40
C ALA A 82 0.88 -7.36 1.30
N GLU A 83 -0.05 -8.32 1.29
CA GLU A 83 0.07 -9.60 1.97
C GLU A 83 1.35 -10.33 1.54
N VAL A 84 1.54 -10.56 0.23
CA VAL A 84 2.72 -11.25 -0.31
C VAL A 84 4.01 -10.47 -0.05
N GLY A 85 3.99 -9.14 -0.17
CA GLY A 85 5.14 -8.29 0.10
C GLY A 85 5.59 -8.39 1.55
N MET A 86 4.64 -8.36 2.49
CA MET A 86 4.88 -8.58 3.91
C MET A 86 5.39 -10.01 4.18
N ASP A 87 4.79 -11.01 3.53
CA ASP A 87 5.16 -12.42 3.68
C ASP A 87 6.57 -12.76 3.16
N VAL A 88 7.11 -11.93 2.26
CA VAL A 88 8.46 -12.09 1.67
C VAL A 88 9.51 -11.25 2.39
N THR A 89 9.14 -10.09 2.94
CA THR A 89 10.08 -9.17 3.60
C THR A 89 10.06 -9.31 5.12
N LEU A 90 8.90 -9.05 5.75
CA LEU A 90 8.75 -9.00 7.20
C LEU A 90 8.84 -10.41 7.79
N ARG A 91 8.21 -11.42 7.20
CA ARG A 91 8.32 -12.80 7.71
C ARG A 91 9.76 -13.36 7.72
N LYS A 92 10.63 -12.91 6.81
CA LYS A 92 12.07 -13.26 6.83
C LYS A 92 12.89 -12.46 7.84
N LEU A 93 12.54 -11.18 8.06
CA LEU A 93 13.24 -10.36 9.05
C LEU A 93 12.86 -10.72 10.50
N TRP A 94 11.64 -11.25 10.71
CA TRP A 94 11.04 -11.40 12.04
C TRP A 94 11.09 -12.82 12.58
N ALA A 95 11.28 -13.82 11.70
CA ALA A 95 11.57 -15.20 12.09
C ALA A 95 12.61 -15.32 13.24
N PRO A 96 13.79 -14.65 13.20
CA PRO A 96 14.75 -14.74 14.31
C PRO A 96 14.30 -14.01 15.60
N TYR A 97 13.40 -13.03 15.50
CA TYR A 97 12.89 -12.28 16.67
C TYR A 97 11.70 -12.98 17.33
N LEU A 98 10.82 -13.63 16.57
CA LEU A 98 9.72 -14.44 17.08
C LEU A 98 10.24 -15.69 17.80
N GLU A 99 11.30 -16.33 17.30
CA GLU A 99 11.94 -17.48 17.96
C GLU A 99 12.57 -17.12 19.32
N SER A 100 12.90 -15.84 19.53
CA SER A 100 13.36 -15.31 20.82
C SER A 100 12.23 -15.00 21.82
N CYS A 101 10.98 -14.96 21.34
CA CYS A 101 9.77 -14.69 22.13
C CYS A 101 9.07 -15.98 22.60
N GLU A 102 9.37 -17.12 21.99
CA GLU A 102 8.81 -18.44 22.30
C GLU A 102 9.68 -19.22 23.32
N ILE A 103 10.31 -18.52 24.28
CA ILE A 103 11.02 -19.11 25.43
C ILE A 103 10.15 -19.06 26.68
#